data_AF-A0A0P7ZVI7-F1
#
_entry.id   AF-A0A0P7ZVI7-F1
#
_cell.length_a   1.000
_cell.length_b   1.000
_cell.length_c   1.000
_cell.angle_alpha   90.00
_cell.angle_beta   90.00
_cell.angle_gamma   90.00
#
_symmetry.space_group_name_H-M   'P 1'
#
loop_
_entity.id
_entity.type
_entity.pdbx_description
1 polymer ?
#
loop_
_entity_poly.entity_id
_entity_poly.type
_entity_poly.pdbx_seq_one_letter_code
_entity_poly.pdbx_strand_id
1 'polypeptide(L)'
;MLHQWRSHLTPRPVHVLLGLALALGGCSESDFQSAQTIVFGEPDELSVQPIRVCKDDGSDCAQVNLFADITAKILKQANLKLSFLPTNQLNATRFLSINDRPASERGSADYEFYELTRTGSNGAFGRHPDSTDTSGPINIWYVDTIEALNGFTQFGLAWVGANGVIISKEALEFGTNGRTDIVAHEIGHNLGLRHETLGAGGSNNLLTDGDRRNVPNSVDDINPDGAKLSALTNAQIAAIKQSPLVTQGTPGTFSGSEAAAADAQLLASLRNTVWDDSVSGDSVFGDSAFGNESKGTNGFAISATDDNSTVQVPEPSVWVGLFFLGLSMLKAKALDDQP
;
A
#
# COMPACT_ATOMS: atom_id res chain seq x y z
N MET A 1 40.67 38.54 7.15
CA MET A 1 41.36 37.48 7.91
C MET A 1 40.91 36.15 7.35
N LEU A 2 41.83 35.47 6.68
CA LEU A 2 41.65 34.13 6.12
C LEU A 2 41.62 33.12 7.26
N HIS A 3 40.67 32.18 7.25
CA HIS A 3 40.97 30.81 7.69
C HIS A 3 40.31 29.79 6.77
N GLN A 4 41.19 29.24 5.94
CA GLN A 4 41.06 28.07 5.10
C GLN A 4 41.12 26.82 6.00
N TRP A 5 40.11 25.95 5.97
CA TRP A 5 40.21 24.60 6.53
C TRP A 5 40.05 23.57 5.42
N ARG A 6 41.05 22.70 5.37
CA ARG A 6 41.25 21.66 4.36
C ARG A 6 40.37 20.44 4.63
N SER A 7 40.02 19.83 3.51
CA SER A 7 39.51 18.48 3.28
C SER A 7 40.19 17.36 4.07
N HIS A 8 39.37 16.44 4.61
CA HIS A 8 39.73 15.03 4.73
C HIS A 8 38.66 14.14 4.09
N LEU A 9 39.05 13.52 2.97
CA LEU A 9 38.48 12.33 2.40
C LEU A 9 38.86 11.12 3.26
N THR A 10 37.90 10.25 3.58
CA THR A 10 38.18 8.83 3.86
C THR A 10 37.10 7.94 3.27
N PRO A 11 37.45 6.71 2.84
CA PRO A 11 36.71 5.93 1.85
C PRO A 11 35.65 4.98 2.43
N ARG A 12 34.61 4.76 1.61
CA ARG A 12 33.74 3.57 1.38
C ARG A 12 33.40 2.62 2.55
N PRO A 13 32.10 2.36 2.81
CA PRO A 13 31.70 1.14 3.50
C PRO A 13 31.89 -0.08 2.58
N VAL A 14 32.58 -1.07 3.13
CA VAL A 14 32.84 -2.41 2.60
C VAL A 14 31.53 -3.18 2.52
N HIS A 15 31.31 -3.84 1.38
CA HIS A 15 30.25 -4.84 1.20
C HIS A 15 30.41 -5.95 2.24
N VAL A 16 29.47 -6.03 3.19
CA VAL A 16 29.31 -7.18 4.06
C VAL A 16 28.59 -8.27 3.26
N LEU A 17 29.37 -9.07 2.54
CA LEU A 17 28.98 -10.40 2.08
C LEU A 17 29.54 -11.40 3.10
N LEU A 18 28.71 -11.79 4.07
CA LEU A 18 29.00 -12.79 5.08
C LEU A 18 27.63 -13.35 5.50
N GLY A 19 27.30 -14.63 5.44
CA GLY A 19 27.95 -15.84 4.95
C GLY A 19 26.91 -16.93 5.19
N LEU A 20 26.27 -17.43 4.14
CA LEU A 20 25.34 -18.54 4.25
C LEU A 20 26.17 -19.83 4.21
N ALA A 21 26.63 -20.27 5.38
CA ALA A 21 27.26 -21.58 5.53
C ALA A 21 26.16 -22.65 5.47
N LEU A 22 26.02 -23.27 4.29
CA LEU A 22 25.26 -24.50 4.08
C LEU A 22 25.92 -25.63 4.87
N ALA A 23 25.29 -26.05 5.96
CA ALA A 23 25.63 -27.27 6.67
C ALA A 23 25.18 -28.48 5.82
N LEU A 24 26.09 -29.03 5.02
CA LEU A 24 25.93 -30.32 4.36
C LEU A 24 26.20 -31.43 5.39
N GLY A 25 25.13 -31.88 6.07
CA GLY A 25 25.17 -32.98 7.02
C GLY A 25 24.11 -34.03 6.70
N GLY A 26 24.54 -35.18 6.15
CA GLY A 26 23.88 -36.47 6.28
C GLY A 26 22.70 -36.76 5.34
N CYS A 27 23.00 -37.29 4.15
CA CYS A 27 21.99 -37.94 3.31
C CYS A 27 21.62 -39.32 3.91
N SER A 28 20.45 -39.41 4.55
CA SER A 28 19.65 -40.65 4.47
C SER A 28 18.67 -40.49 3.32
N GLU A 29 18.65 -41.47 2.41
CA GLU A 29 17.75 -41.50 1.26
C GLU A 29 16.27 -41.49 1.69
N SER A 30 15.43 -41.03 0.76
CA SER A 30 13.96 -40.94 0.80
C SER A 30 13.33 -39.86 1.67
N ASP A 31 13.42 -38.62 1.19
CA ASP A 31 12.25 -37.77 0.87
C ASP A 31 12.76 -36.45 0.27
N PHE A 32 12.63 -36.29 -1.05
CA PHE A 32 12.94 -35.00 -1.69
C PHE A 32 11.92 -33.98 -1.19
N GLN A 33 12.31 -33.16 -0.21
CA GLN A 33 11.58 -31.96 0.13
C GLN A 33 11.43 -31.14 -1.15
N SER A 34 10.19 -30.99 -1.60
CA SER A 34 9.85 -30.13 -2.73
C SER A 34 10.51 -28.77 -2.53
N ALA A 35 11.19 -28.28 -3.55
CA ALA A 35 11.89 -27.01 -3.52
C ALA A 35 10.94 -25.94 -3.00
N GLN A 36 11.25 -25.36 -1.83
CA GLN A 36 10.48 -24.26 -1.28
C GLN A 36 10.71 -23.04 -2.19
N THR A 37 9.66 -22.58 -2.86
CA THR A 37 9.71 -21.31 -3.59
C THR A 37 9.80 -20.20 -2.56
N ILE A 38 10.91 -19.45 -2.57
CA ILE A 38 11.02 -18.26 -1.75
C ILE A 38 10.43 -17.12 -2.58
N VAL A 39 9.34 -16.55 -2.09
CA VAL A 39 8.71 -15.37 -2.68
C VAL A 39 9.39 -14.15 -2.07
N PHE A 40 10.07 -13.37 -2.91
CA PHE A 40 10.62 -12.07 -2.55
C PHE A 40 9.87 -11.03 -3.38
N GLY A 41 9.07 -10.17 -2.77
CA GLY A 41 8.37 -9.11 -3.51
C GLY A 41 8.60 -7.78 -2.85
N GLU A 42 8.64 -6.72 -3.66
CA GLU A 42 8.43 -5.38 -3.12
C GLU A 42 7.03 -5.33 -2.48
N PRO A 43 6.85 -4.64 -1.35
CA PRO A 43 5.52 -4.47 -0.77
C PRO A 43 4.60 -3.73 -1.76
N ASP A 44 3.31 -3.98 -1.64
CA ASP A 44 2.33 -3.23 -2.42
C ASP A 44 2.33 -1.78 -1.94
N GLU A 45 2.14 -0.83 -2.85
CA GLU A 45 2.22 0.60 -2.53
C GLU A 45 0.84 1.24 -2.48
N LEU A 46 0.64 2.09 -1.47
CA LEU A 46 -0.54 2.94 -1.34
C LEU A 46 -0.09 4.39 -1.13
N SER A 47 -0.56 5.28 -2.00
CA SER A 47 -0.28 6.71 -1.90
C SER A 47 -1.47 7.45 -1.31
N VAL A 48 -1.19 8.47 -0.49
CA VAL A 48 -2.19 9.29 0.18
C VAL A 48 -1.86 10.76 -0.04
N GLN A 49 -2.84 11.55 -0.46
CA GLN A 49 -2.75 13.00 -0.63
C GLN A 49 -3.49 13.70 0.51
N PRO A 50 -2.79 14.25 1.51
CA PRO A 50 -3.42 15.08 2.53
C PRO A 50 -3.82 16.42 1.94
N ILE A 51 -5.00 16.91 2.30
CA ILE A 51 -5.55 18.19 1.85
C ILE A 51 -6.02 18.94 3.08
N ARG A 52 -5.44 20.11 3.31
CA ARG A 52 -5.86 21.02 4.37
C ARG A 52 -6.91 21.98 3.83
N VAL A 53 -8.12 21.94 4.37
CA VAL A 53 -9.16 22.91 4.02
C VAL A 53 -8.96 24.20 4.84
N CYS A 54 -9.10 25.35 4.20
CA CYS A 54 -9.01 26.68 4.78
C CYS A 54 -10.21 27.51 4.34
N LYS A 55 -10.36 28.69 4.94
CA LYS A 55 -11.29 29.71 4.42
C LYS A 55 -10.89 30.15 3.01
N ASP A 56 -11.81 30.83 2.33
CA ASP A 56 -11.64 31.25 0.93
C ASP A 56 -10.43 32.18 0.72
N ASP A 57 -10.07 32.97 1.73
CA ASP A 57 -8.87 33.83 1.74
C ASP A 57 -7.57 33.10 2.13
N GLY A 58 -7.66 31.81 2.44
CA GLY A 58 -6.55 30.98 2.90
C GLY A 58 -6.22 31.12 4.39
N SER A 59 -7.02 31.86 5.17
CA SER A 59 -6.91 31.91 6.63
C SER A 59 -7.60 30.70 7.29
N ASP A 60 -7.40 30.55 8.60
CA ASP A 60 -8.12 29.60 9.47
C ASP A 60 -8.23 28.20 8.87
N CYS A 61 -7.07 27.60 8.63
CA CYS A 61 -6.97 26.27 8.09
C CYS A 61 -7.19 25.19 9.15
N ALA A 62 -7.88 24.12 8.77
CA ALA A 62 -8.00 22.92 9.57
C ALA A 62 -6.62 22.35 9.92
N GLN A 63 -6.49 21.77 11.12
CA GLN A 63 -5.25 21.14 11.54
C GLN A 63 -5.05 19.81 10.81
N VAL A 64 -3.83 19.54 10.37
CA VAL A 64 -3.45 18.26 9.74
C VAL A 64 -2.62 17.44 10.70
N ASN A 65 -3.04 16.20 10.95
CA ASN A 65 -2.22 15.19 11.59
C ASN A 65 -2.47 13.84 10.91
N LEU A 66 -1.42 13.28 10.31
CA LEU A 66 -1.49 12.05 9.52
C LEU A 66 -1.45 10.80 10.40
N PHE A 67 -1.00 10.92 11.66
CA PHE A 67 -0.63 9.78 12.50
C PHE A 67 0.23 8.77 11.70
N ALA A 68 1.22 9.28 10.97
CA ALA A 68 1.84 8.57 9.85
C ALA A 68 2.42 7.21 10.24
N ASP A 69 3.15 7.14 11.35
CA ASP A 69 3.77 5.89 11.82
C ASP A 69 2.73 4.86 12.28
N ILE A 70 1.67 5.31 12.95
CA ILE A 70 0.56 4.45 13.40
C ILE A 70 -0.19 3.92 12.19
N THR A 71 -0.55 4.79 11.25
CA THR A 71 -1.24 4.41 10.01
C THR A 71 -0.40 3.43 9.19
N ALA A 72 0.89 3.72 9.00
CA ALA A 72 1.81 2.85 8.28
C ALA A 72 1.96 1.48 8.97
N LYS A 73 2.09 1.44 10.30
CA LYS A 73 2.19 0.20 11.06
C LYS A 73 0.92 -0.65 10.95
N ILE A 74 -0.25 -0.03 11.01
CA ILE A 74 -1.54 -0.73 10.85
C ILE A 74 -1.63 -1.35 9.45
N LEU A 75 -1.41 -0.56 8.40
CA LEU A 75 -1.55 -1.03 7.01
C LEU A 75 -0.43 -2.00 6.58
N LYS A 76 0.72 -1.97 7.25
CA LYS A 76 1.79 -2.97 7.08
C LYS A 76 1.32 -4.40 7.40
N GLN A 77 0.28 -4.59 8.21
CA GLN A 77 -0.34 -5.92 8.41
C GLN A 77 -0.86 -6.53 7.10
N ALA A 78 -1.21 -5.70 6.11
CA ALA A 78 -1.60 -6.12 4.77
C ALA A 78 -0.43 -6.11 3.76
N ASN A 79 0.82 -5.99 4.23
CA ASN A 79 2.03 -5.81 3.41
C ASN A 79 2.00 -4.56 2.52
N LEU A 80 1.31 -3.51 2.96
CA LEU A 80 1.31 -2.21 2.26
C LEU A 80 2.47 -1.34 2.74
N LYS A 81 3.13 -0.68 1.79
CA LYS A 81 4.00 0.46 1.98
C LYS A 81 3.21 1.73 1.72
N LEU A 82 3.04 2.53 2.78
CA LEU A 82 2.28 3.78 2.73
C LEU A 82 3.19 4.95 2.36
N SER A 83 2.78 5.77 1.40
CA SER A 83 3.44 7.01 1.02
C SER A 83 2.50 8.19 1.20
N PHE A 84 2.85 9.13 2.08
CA PHE A 84 2.13 10.38 2.20
C PHE A 84 2.76 11.42 1.27
N LEU A 85 1.97 11.93 0.34
CA LEU A 85 2.33 13.03 -0.54
C LEU A 85 2.36 14.36 0.25
N PRO A 86 3.04 15.40 -0.26
CA PRO A 86 3.02 16.73 0.36
C PRO A 86 1.60 17.24 0.54
N THR A 87 1.26 17.81 1.70
CA THR A 87 -0.07 18.35 1.97
C THR A 87 -0.44 19.44 0.97
N ASN A 88 -1.58 19.28 0.31
CA ASN A 88 -2.18 20.30 -0.54
C ASN A 88 -3.12 21.19 0.30
N GLN A 89 -3.48 22.36 -0.23
CA GLN A 89 -4.40 23.30 0.40
C GLN A 89 -5.63 23.54 -0.49
N LEU A 90 -6.81 23.54 0.13
CA LEU A 90 -8.07 23.91 -0.49
C LEU A 90 -8.65 25.14 0.24
N ASN A 91 -8.71 26.27 -0.45
CA ASN A 91 -9.37 27.48 0.06
C ASN A 91 -10.85 27.43 -0.31
N ALA A 92 -11.68 26.94 0.61
CA ALA A 92 -13.11 26.79 0.39
C ALA A 92 -13.83 26.72 1.74
N THR A 93 -14.31 27.86 2.25
CA THR A 93 -14.95 27.97 3.57
C THR A 93 -16.08 26.96 3.74
N ARG A 94 -16.84 26.69 2.66
CA ARG A 94 -17.98 25.75 2.67
C ARG A 94 -17.60 24.31 3.01
N PHE A 95 -16.33 23.93 2.85
CA PHE A 95 -15.86 22.57 3.15
C PHE A 95 -15.16 22.46 4.52
N LEU A 96 -15.09 23.54 5.30
CA LEU A 96 -14.60 23.47 6.68
C LEU A 96 -15.58 22.77 7.63
N SER A 97 -16.88 22.82 7.33
CA SER A 97 -17.92 22.05 8.02
C SER A 97 -18.61 21.14 7.02
N ILE A 98 -18.72 19.86 7.35
CA ILE A 98 -19.38 18.85 6.51
C ILE A 98 -20.64 18.41 7.24
N ASN A 99 -21.80 18.61 6.62
CA ASN A 99 -23.07 18.23 7.23
C ASN A 99 -23.42 16.80 6.83
N ASP A 100 -23.16 15.81 7.69
CA ASP A 100 -23.51 14.43 7.39
C ASP A 100 -25.03 14.28 7.26
N ARG A 101 -25.47 13.85 6.08
CA ARG A 101 -26.89 13.74 5.72
C ARG A 101 -27.41 12.32 5.92
N PRO A 102 -28.72 12.13 6.15
CA PRO A 102 -29.31 10.80 6.21
C PRO A 102 -29.03 10.04 4.91
N ALA A 103 -29.01 8.71 4.99
CA ALA A 103 -28.62 7.86 3.85
C ALA A 103 -29.41 8.14 2.56
N SER A 104 -30.67 8.57 2.68
CA SER A 104 -31.53 8.96 1.55
C SER A 104 -31.05 10.19 0.79
N GLU A 105 -30.22 11.04 1.39
CA GLU A 105 -29.74 12.31 0.83
C GLU A 105 -28.26 12.27 0.43
N ARG A 106 -27.51 11.25 0.87
CA ARG A 106 -26.06 11.11 0.61
C ARG A 106 -25.70 10.98 -0.88
N GLY A 107 -26.65 10.57 -1.72
CA GLY A 107 -26.46 10.52 -3.18
C GLY A 107 -26.68 11.86 -3.88
N SER A 108 -27.06 12.92 -3.15
CA SER A 108 -27.26 14.24 -3.74
C SER A 108 -25.92 14.90 -4.06
N ALA A 109 -25.81 15.55 -5.21
CA ALA A 109 -24.67 16.39 -5.56
C ALA A 109 -24.51 17.59 -4.60
N ASP A 110 -25.56 17.94 -3.87
CA ASP A 110 -25.54 19.01 -2.86
C ASP A 110 -24.91 18.58 -1.54
N TYR A 111 -24.61 17.29 -1.37
CA TYR A 111 -23.91 16.80 -0.18
C TYR A 111 -22.41 16.98 -0.33
N GLU A 112 -21.80 17.68 0.62
CA GLU A 112 -20.43 18.19 0.52
C GLU A 112 -19.40 17.07 0.37
N PHE A 113 -19.57 15.95 1.09
CA PHE A 113 -18.66 14.81 0.93
C PHE A 113 -18.82 14.13 -0.44
N TYR A 114 -20.04 14.04 -0.96
CA TYR A 114 -20.26 13.55 -2.32
C TYR A 114 -19.57 14.47 -3.34
N GLU A 115 -19.71 15.78 -3.19
CA GLU A 115 -19.05 16.75 -4.06
C GLU A 115 -17.51 16.58 -4.04
N LEU A 116 -16.91 16.57 -2.84
CA LEU A 116 -15.47 16.41 -2.66
C LEU A 116 -14.91 15.12 -3.27
N THR A 117 -15.70 14.04 -3.28
CA THR A 117 -15.21 12.70 -3.67
C THR A 117 -15.62 12.25 -5.07
N ARG A 118 -16.77 12.71 -5.59
CA ARG A 118 -17.37 12.17 -6.83
C ARG A 118 -17.58 13.19 -7.94
N THR A 119 -17.49 14.49 -7.66
CA THR A 119 -17.76 15.52 -8.67
C THR A 119 -16.48 16.27 -9.05
N GLY A 120 -16.55 17.06 -10.12
CA GLY A 120 -15.40 17.77 -10.67
C GLY A 120 -14.43 16.87 -11.44
N SER A 121 -13.47 17.49 -12.12
CA SER A 121 -12.40 16.76 -12.82
C SER A 121 -11.35 16.24 -11.84
N ASN A 122 -10.41 15.45 -12.35
CA ASN A 122 -9.15 15.19 -11.67
C ASN A 122 -8.51 16.52 -11.23
N GLY A 123 -7.94 16.55 -10.03
CA GLY A 123 -7.38 17.77 -9.45
C GLY A 123 -8.37 18.74 -8.81
N ALA A 124 -9.68 18.61 -9.07
CA ALA A 124 -10.68 19.46 -8.41
C ALA A 124 -10.65 19.26 -6.89
N PHE A 125 -11.03 20.31 -6.15
CA PHE A 125 -11.07 20.32 -4.68
C PHE A 125 -9.73 19.95 -4.01
N GLY A 126 -8.61 20.24 -4.67
CA GLY A 126 -7.28 19.96 -4.14
C GLY A 126 -6.84 18.50 -4.25
N ARG A 127 -7.62 17.64 -4.94
CA ARG A 127 -7.23 16.24 -5.18
C ARG A 127 -5.94 16.14 -5.98
N HIS A 128 -5.29 14.99 -5.92
CA HIS A 128 -4.21 14.69 -6.85
C HIS A 128 -4.77 14.57 -8.29
N PRO A 129 -4.08 15.08 -9.34
CA PRO A 129 -4.53 14.96 -10.73
C PRO A 129 -4.59 13.51 -11.26
N ASP A 130 -3.91 12.58 -10.59
CA ASP A 130 -3.96 11.15 -10.93
C ASP A 130 -4.97 10.36 -10.09
N SER A 131 -5.66 11.01 -9.13
CA SER A 131 -6.71 10.35 -8.35
C SER A 131 -7.98 10.21 -9.18
N THR A 132 -8.51 8.99 -9.25
CA THR A 132 -9.84 8.66 -9.78
C THR A 132 -10.61 7.83 -8.75
N ASP A 133 -11.87 7.50 -8.99
CA ASP A 133 -12.66 6.67 -8.08
C ASP A 133 -12.05 5.26 -7.86
N THR A 134 -11.19 4.79 -8.77
CA THR A 134 -10.63 3.44 -8.76
C THR A 134 -9.11 3.38 -8.85
N SER A 135 -8.40 4.51 -8.93
CA SER A 135 -6.94 4.52 -9.03
C SER A 135 -6.30 5.78 -8.45
N GLY A 136 -4.98 5.74 -8.30
CA GLY A 136 -4.18 6.88 -7.82
C GLY A 136 -4.26 7.08 -6.31
N PRO A 137 -3.73 8.21 -5.81
CA PRO A 137 -3.68 8.47 -4.37
C PRO A 137 -5.06 8.61 -3.73
N ILE A 138 -5.20 8.17 -2.48
CA ILE A 138 -6.38 8.46 -1.65
C ILE A 138 -6.31 9.90 -1.14
N ASN A 139 -7.37 10.67 -1.37
CA ASN A 139 -7.43 12.06 -0.92
C ASN A 139 -8.00 12.13 0.50
N ILE A 140 -7.34 12.87 1.39
CA ILE A 140 -7.78 13.05 2.78
C ILE A 140 -7.96 14.54 3.07
N TRP A 141 -9.20 14.99 3.18
CA TRP A 141 -9.53 16.36 3.58
C TRP A 141 -9.58 16.47 5.10
N TYR A 142 -8.78 17.38 5.63
CA TYR A 142 -8.87 17.81 7.02
C TYR A 142 -9.80 19.02 7.10
N VAL A 143 -10.84 18.89 7.93
CA VAL A 143 -11.91 19.89 8.10
C VAL A 143 -12.04 20.24 9.58
N ASP A 144 -12.74 21.33 9.90
CA ASP A 144 -12.97 21.71 11.29
C ASP A 144 -14.01 20.78 11.93
N THR A 145 -15.15 20.57 11.28
CA THR A 145 -16.25 19.81 11.88
C THR A 145 -16.93 18.89 10.87
N ILE A 146 -17.32 17.71 11.34
CA ILE A 146 -18.30 16.87 10.67
C ILE A 146 -19.55 16.86 11.55
N GLU A 147 -20.61 17.53 11.11
CA GLU A 147 -21.88 17.57 11.83
C GLU A 147 -22.56 16.21 11.65
N ALA A 148 -22.51 15.37 12.68
CA ALA A 148 -23.13 14.06 12.58
C ALA A 148 -24.65 14.15 12.68
N LEU A 149 -25.31 13.17 12.06
CA LEU A 149 -26.72 12.91 12.29
C LEU A 149 -26.96 12.68 13.78
N ASN A 150 -27.96 13.37 14.33
CA ASN A 150 -28.42 13.24 15.71
C ASN A 150 -27.47 13.81 16.79
N GLY A 151 -26.56 14.73 16.42
CA GLY A 151 -25.74 15.48 17.37
C GLY A 151 -24.56 14.70 17.96
N PHE A 152 -24.15 13.61 17.31
CA PHE A 152 -22.94 12.88 17.70
C PHE A 152 -21.69 13.55 17.16
N THR A 153 -20.55 13.25 17.77
CA THR A 153 -19.24 13.64 17.24
C THR A 153 -18.82 12.61 16.20
N GLN A 154 -18.63 13.06 14.97
CA GLN A 154 -18.06 12.24 13.91
C GLN A 154 -16.61 12.65 13.68
N PHE A 155 -15.70 11.69 13.86
CA PHE A 155 -14.25 11.92 13.77
C PHE A 155 -13.71 11.75 12.34
N GLY A 156 -14.37 10.91 11.56
CA GLY A 156 -13.98 10.59 10.21
C GLY A 156 -15.18 10.18 9.36
N LEU A 157 -15.01 10.29 8.05
CA LEU A 157 -15.98 9.84 7.07
C LEU A 157 -15.27 9.33 5.82
N ALA A 158 -15.60 8.11 5.42
CA ALA A 158 -15.18 7.52 4.17
C ALA A 158 -16.23 6.56 3.63
N TRP A 159 -16.30 6.42 2.32
CA TRP A 159 -17.13 5.41 1.66
C TRP A 159 -16.30 4.49 0.78
N VAL A 160 -16.78 3.26 0.65
CA VAL A 160 -16.22 2.30 -0.30
C VAL A 160 -16.35 2.86 -1.73
N GLY A 161 -15.22 2.88 -2.43
CA GLY A 161 -15.13 3.27 -3.84
C GLY A 161 -15.28 4.78 -4.11
N ALA A 162 -15.16 5.64 -3.10
CA ALA A 162 -15.20 7.10 -3.28
C ALA A 162 -13.80 7.75 -3.42
N ASN A 163 -12.73 6.99 -3.17
CA ASN A 163 -11.34 7.46 -3.14
C ASN A 163 -11.12 8.77 -2.34
N GLY A 164 -11.76 8.83 -1.17
CA GLY A 164 -11.82 10.02 -0.34
C GLY A 164 -12.11 9.75 1.12
N VAL A 165 -11.44 10.52 1.98
CA VAL A 165 -11.58 10.50 3.44
C VAL A 165 -11.73 11.94 3.94
N ILE A 166 -12.62 12.15 4.90
CA ILE A 166 -12.64 13.38 5.70
C ILE A 166 -12.23 13.05 7.13
N ILE A 167 -11.35 13.87 7.70
CA ILE A 167 -10.94 13.82 9.11
C ILE A 167 -11.29 15.15 9.76
N SER A 168 -12.04 15.10 10.87
CA SER A 168 -12.43 16.30 11.60
C SER A 168 -11.37 16.71 12.63
N LYS A 169 -11.44 17.97 13.08
CA LYS A 169 -10.60 18.47 14.17
C LYS A 169 -10.83 17.71 15.47
N GLU A 170 -12.06 17.32 15.76
CA GLU A 170 -12.40 16.56 16.97
C GLU A 170 -11.66 15.22 17.04
N ALA A 171 -11.29 14.64 15.89
CA ALA A 171 -10.47 13.43 15.86
C ALA A 171 -9.08 13.68 16.43
N LEU A 172 -8.52 14.87 16.19
CA LEU A 172 -7.19 15.26 16.64
C LEU A 172 -7.18 15.67 18.12
N GLU A 173 -8.30 16.22 18.60
CA GLU A 173 -8.49 16.69 19.98
C GLU A 173 -9.08 15.61 20.91
N PHE A 174 -9.31 14.40 20.41
CA PHE A 174 -9.85 13.33 21.23
C PHE A 174 -8.86 12.85 22.30
N GLY A 175 -9.21 13.05 23.57
CA GLY A 175 -8.31 12.69 24.67
C GLY A 175 -7.01 13.49 24.61
N THR A 176 -5.88 12.85 24.96
CA THR A 176 -4.57 13.53 24.95
C THR A 176 -3.83 13.37 23.62
N ASN A 177 -4.09 12.30 22.88
CA ASN A 177 -3.30 11.90 21.70
C ASN A 177 -4.09 11.93 20.39
N GLY A 178 -5.39 12.25 20.44
CA GLY A 178 -6.30 12.09 19.32
C GLY A 178 -6.77 10.64 19.11
N ARG A 179 -7.62 10.44 18.11
CA ARG A 179 -8.02 9.14 17.55
C ARG A 179 -6.94 8.68 16.59
N THR A 180 -5.80 8.25 17.10
CA THR A 180 -4.58 7.99 16.31
C THR A 180 -4.75 6.96 15.18
N ASP A 181 -5.73 6.05 15.28
CA ASP A 181 -6.02 5.04 14.26
C ASP A 181 -7.04 5.48 13.20
N ILE A 182 -7.61 6.68 13.32
CA ILE A 182 -8.72 7.13 12.49
C ILE A 182 -8.36 7.18 11.01
N VAL A 183 -7.15 7.66 10.68
CA VAL A 183 -6.69 7.76 9.29
C VAL A 183 -6.64 6.37 8.66
N ALA A 184 -6.09 5.37 9.36
CA ALA A 184 -6.06 3.99 8.89
C ALA A 184 -7.47 3.39 8.78
N HIS A 185 -8.36 3.69 9.72
CA HIS A 185 -9.75 3.23 9.71
C HIS A 185 -10.49 3.71 8.45
N GLU A 186 -10.43 5.01 8.17
CA GLU A 186 -11.11 5.61 7.02
C GLU A 186 -10.46 5.22 5.68
N ILE A 187 -9.13 5.03 5.64
CA ILE A 187 -8.45 4.42 4.48
C ILE A 187 -8.98 3.00 4.25
N GLY A 188 -9.17 2.22 5.33
CA GLY A 188 -9.76 0.88 5.27
C GLY A 188 -11.10 0.85 4.53
N HIS A 189 -11.96 1.84 4.74
CA HIS A 189 -13.21 1.98 3.99
C HIS A 189 -12.99 2.19 2.49
N ASN A 190 -12.05 3.05 2.10
CA ASN A 190 -11.71 3.22 0.67
C ASN A 190 -11.13 1.96 0.03
N LEU A 191 -10.47 1.11 0.83
CA LEU A 191 -9.94 -0.19 0.43
C LEU A 191 -11.00 -1.31 0.46
N GLY A 192 -12.28 -0.97 0.60
CA GLY A 192 -13.39 -1.93 0.50
C GLY A 192 -13.85 -2.52 1.82
N LEU A 193 -13.28 -2.10 2.95
CA LEU A 193 -13.67 -2.63 4.26
C LEU A 193 -14.94 -1.97 4.79
N ARG A 194 -15.73 -2.73 5.53
CA ARG A 194 -17.00 -2.29 6.13
C ARG A 194 -17.07 -2.80 7.56
N HIS A 195 -17.76 -2.06 8.44
CA HIS A 195 -17.98 -2.48 9.82
C HIS A 195 -18.72 -3.82 9.90
N GLU A 196 -19.80 -4.02 9.14
CA GLU A 196 -20.66 -5.21 9.33
C GLU A 196 -20.15 -6.49 8.64
N THR A 197 -19.63 -6.40 7.41
CA THR A 197 -19.35 -7.59 6.57
C THR A 197 -17.89 -8.02 6.58
N LEU A 198 -16.98 -7.10 6.88
CA LEU A 198 -15.53 -7.30 6.88
C LEU A 198 -14.89 -6.59 8.09
N GLY A 199 -15.61 -6.41 9.21
CA GLY A 199 -15.16 -5.50 10.26
C GLY A 199 -15.78 -5.60 11.65
N ALA A 200 -16.70 -6.53 11.91
CA ALA A 200 -17.27 -6.69 13.24
C ALA A 200 -16.39 -7.65 14.06
N GLY A 201 -15.14 -7.24 14.26
CA GLY A 201 -14.26 -7.87 15.23
C GLY A 201 -14.57 -7.42 16.67
N GLY A 202 -13.82 -7.95 17.63
CA GLY A 202 -13.79 -7.41 19.00
C GLY A 202 -13.15 -6.01 19.03
N SER A 203 -13.14 -5.37 20.20
CA SER A 203 -12.67 -3.98 20.40
C SER A 203 -11.28 -3.64 19.85
N ASN A 204 -10.43 -4.64 19.57
CA ASN A 204 -9.10 -4.44 19.04
C ASN A 204 -9.03 -4.48 17.50
N ASN A 205 -10.13 -4.71 16.77
CA ASN A 205 -10.12 -4.69 15.32
C ASN A 205 -10.14 -3.24 14.80
N LEU A 206 -9.40 -2.98 13.71
CA LEU A 206 -9.35 -1.65 13.10
C LEU A 206 -10.74 -1.13 12.71
N LEU A 207 -11.60 -2.00 12.17
CA LEU A 207 -12.93 -1.63 11.64
C LEU A 207 -14.05 -1.77 12.66
N THR A 208 -13.74 -2.02 13.94
CA THR A 208 -14.75 -1.91 14.99
C THR A 208 -15.21 -0.45 15.12
N ASP A 209 -16.49 -0.26 15.36
CA ASP A 209 -17.11 1.05 15.56
C ASP A 209 -16.40 1.87 16.64
N GLY A 210 -16.39 3.19 16.45
CA GLY A 210 -15.56 4.09 17.24
C GLY A 210 -15.91 4.18 18.73
N ASP A 211 -17.09 3.77 19.15
CA ASP A 211 -17.55 3.74 20.55
C ASP A 211 -17.09 2.49 21.31
N ARG A 212 -16.74 1.42 20.58
CA ARG A 212 -16.33 0.12 21.12
C ARG A 212 -14.87 -0.23 20.82
N ARG A 213 -14.22 0.54 19.94
CA ARG A 213 -12.85 0.31 19.53
C ARG A 213 -11.85 0.87 20.55
N ASN A 214 -10.85 0.05 20.87
CA ASN A 214 -9.67 0.46 21.60
C ASN A 214 -8.71 1.18 20.63
N VAL A 215 -8.35 2.42 20.97
CA VAL A 215 -7.47 3.26 20.16
C VAL A 215 -6.04 3.15 20.68
N PRO A 216 -5.03 2.89 19.83
CA PRO A 216 -3.64 2.84 20.25
C PRO A 216 -3.13 4.20 20.72
N ASN A 217 -2.29 4.23 21.76
CA ASN A 217 -1.63 5.47 22.19
C ASN A 217 -0.24 5.62 21.56
N SER A 218 0.30 4.53 21.01
CA SER A 218 1.63 4.47 20.42
C SER A 218 1.70 3.43 19.30
N VAL A 219 2.80 3.45 18.55
CA VAL A 219 3.09 2.44 17.52
C VAL A 219 3.25 1.04 18.14
N ASP A 220 3.79 0.95 19.35
CA ASP A 220 4.04 -0.31 20.05
C ASP A 220 2.75 -1.03 20.48
N ASP A 221 1.61 -0.31 20.55
CA ASP A 221 0.31 -0.90 20.87
C ASP A 221 -0.30 -1.67 19.70
N ILE A 222 0.20 -1.49 18.48
CA ILE A 222 -0.41 -1.98 17.24
C ILE A 222 0.00 -3.43 16.97
N ASN A 223 -0.96 -4.26 16.60
CA ASN A 223 -0.73 -5.66 16.23
C ASN A 223 0.38 -5.80 15.17
N PRO A 224 1.34 -6.75 15.33
CA PRO A 224 1.36 -7.87 16.28
C PRO A 224 1.95 -7.57 17.66
N ASP A 225 2.35 -6.33 17.91
CA ASP A 225 3.10 -5.92 19.11
C ASP A 225 2.16 -5.48 20.25
N GLY A 226 2.74 -5.31 21.45
CA GLY A 226 2.11 -4.73 22.63
C GLY A 226 0.68 -5.21 22.90
N ALA A 227 -0.25 -4.24 23.01
CA ALA A 227 -1.66 -4.48 23.29
C ALA A 227 -2.46 -5.08 22.10
N LYS A 228 -1.82 -5.24 20.93
CA LYS A 228 -2.39 -5.81 19.70
C LYS A 228 -3.68 -5.11 19.26
N LEU A 229 -3.68 -3.78 19.33
CA LEU A 229 -4.78 -2.93 18.89
C LEU A 229 -4.75 -2.74 17.37
N SER A 230 -5.87 -2.26 16.82
CA SER A 230 -6.06 -1.98 15.39
C SER A 230 -5.69 -3.16 14.48
N ALA A 231 -6.00 -4.38 14.92
CA ALA A 231 -5.71 -5.61 14.19
C ALA A 231 -6.56 -5.74 12.93
N LEU A 232 -5.95 -6.24 11.85
CA LEU A 232 -6.66 -6.68 10.64
C LEU A 232 -6.81 -8.21 10.63
N THR A 233 -7.98 -8.69 10.23
CA THR A 233 -8.23 -10.10 9.95
C THR A 233 -7.68 -10.50 8.58
N ASN A 234 -7.49 -11.80 8.34
CA ASN A 234 -7.07 -12.31 7.04
C ASN A 234 -8.02 -11.91 5.90
N ALA A 235 -9.34 -11.87 6.16
CA ALA A 235 -10.33 -11.45 5.16
C ALA A 235 -10.20 -9.96 4.83
N GLN A 236 -9.95 -9.11 5.83
CA GLN A 236 -9.68 -7.69 5.61
C GLN A 236 -8.38 -7.47 4.81
N ILE A 237 -7.32 -8.20 5.14
CA ILE A 237 -6.06 -8.14 4.41
C ILE A 237 -6.26 -8.55 2.95
N ALA A 238 -7.02 -9.61 2.69
CA ALA A 238 -7.32 -10.06 1.33
C ALA A 238 -8.13 -9.01 0.54
N ALA A 239 -9.14 -8.39 1.16
CA ALA A 239 -9.93 -7.34 0.53
C ALA A 239 -9.09 -6.09 0.22
N ILE A 240 -8.22 -5.66 1.15
CA ILE A 240 -7.28 -4.55 0.93
C ILE A 240 -6.41 -4.82 -0.30
N LYS A 241 -5.81 -6.00 -0.39
CA LYS A 241 -4.90 -6.37 -1.50
C LYS A 241 -5.61 -6.44 -2.87
N GLN A 242 -6.93 -6.62 -2.88
CA GLN A 242 -7.74 -6.63 -4.09
C GLN A 242 -8.24 -5.23 -4.49
N SER A 243 -8.01 -4.21 -3.67
CA SER A 243 -8.43 -2.85 -3.98
C SER A 243 -7.68 -2.32 -5.21
N PRO A 244 -8.38 -1.68 -6.17
CA PRO A 244 -7.72 -1.09 -7.34
C PRO A 244 -6.91 0.17 -7.00
N LEU A 245 -7.06 0.69 -5.77
CA LEU A 245 -6.26 1.81 -5.24
C LEU A 245 -4.86 1.36 -4.78
N VAL A 246 -4.60 0.06 -4.69
CA VAL A 246 -3.31 -0.50 -4.30
C VAL A 246 -2.49 -0.82 -5.54
N THR A 247 -1.31 -0.20 -5.65
CA THR A 247 -0.35 -0.54 -6.70
C THR A 247 0.39 -1.80 -6.28
N GLN A 248 0.21 -2.89 -7.00
CA GLN A 248 0.84 -4.16 -6.67
C GLN A 248 2.37 -4.02 -6.80
N GLY A 249 3.09 -4.49 -5.78
CA GLY A 249 4.54 -4.60 -5.85
C GLY A 249 4.96 -5.60 -6.93
N THR A 250 6.20 -5.51 -7.41
CA THR A 250 6.71 -6.53 -8.35
C THR A 250 6.86 -7.86 -7.59
N PRO A 251 6.12 -8.93 -7.96
CA PRO A 251 6.33 -10.23 -7.36
C PRO A 251 7.64 -10.80 -7.89
N GLY A 252 8.61 -11.02 -7.03
CA GLY A 252 9.76 -11.87 -7.33
C GLY A 252 9.48 -13.27 -6.81
N THR A 253 9.57 -14.25 -7.69
CA THR A 253 9.57 -15.66 -7.30
C THR A 253 10.93 -16.22 -7.63
N PHE A 254 11.60 -16.78 -6.63
CA PHE A 254 12.78 -17.60 -6.85
C PHE A 254 12.41 -19.05 -6.56
N SER A 255 12.34 -19.86 -7.61
CA SER A 255 11.88 -21.25 -7.51
C SER A 255 12.94 -22.20 -6.93
N GLY A 256 14.15 -21.70 -6.68
CA GLY A 256 15.33 -22.49 -6.28
C GLY A 256 15.88 -23.35 -7.43
N SER A 257 15.06 -23.69 -8.43
CA SER A 257 15.48 -24.40 -9.63
C SER A 257 16.41 -23.56 -10.51
N GLU A 258 16.27 -22.22 -10.48
CA GLU A 258 17.17 -21.32 -11.20
C GLU A 258 18.59 -21.33 -10.61
N ALA A 259 18.74 -21.43 -9.28
CA ALA A 259 20.06 -21.60 -8.66
C ALA A 259 20.66 -22.97 -8.99
N ALA A 260 19.85 -24.04 -8.97
CA ALA A 260 20.33 -25.37 -9.35
C ALA A 260 20.75 -25.44 -10.83
N ALA A 261 20.03 -24.74 -11.72
CA ALA A 261 20.39 -24.64 -13.13
C ALA A 261 21.67 -23.82 -13.36
N ALA A 262 21.84 -22.70 -12.64
CA ALA A 262 23.06 -21.90 -12.70
C ALA A 262 24.28 -22.67 -12.18
N ASP A 263 24.14 -23.39 -11.06
CA ASP A 263 25.19 -24.25 -10.53
C ASP A 263 25.50 -25.44 -11.46
N ALA A 264 24.48 -26.04 -12.07
CA ALA A 264 24.67 -27.12 -13.04
C ALA A 264 25.40 -26.62 -14.31
N GLN A 265 25.10 -25.42 -14.79
CA GLN A 265 25.81 -24.81 -15.92
C GLN A 265 27.26 -24.45 -15.55
N LEU A 266 27.51 -23.97 -14.34
CA LEU A 266 28.86 -23.71 -13.85
C LEU A 266 29.67 -25.00 -13.69
N LEU A 267 29.07 -26.07 -13.17
CA LEU A 267 29.72 -27.38 -13.08
C LEU A 267 29.99 -27.98 -14.46
N ALA A 268 29.08 -27.80 -15.42
CA ALA A 268 29.27 -28.24 -16.79
C ALA A 268 30.42 -27.47 -17.48
N SER A 269 30.54 -26.16 -17.27
CA SER A 269 31.64 -25.35 -17.84
C SER A 269 32.99 -25.68 -17.21
N LEU A 270 33.04 -25.89 -15.88
CA LEU A 270 34.26 -26.34 -15.19
C LEU A 270 34.69 -27.74 -15.65
N ARG A 271 33.75 -28.66 -15.86
CA ARG A 271 34.06 -29.99 -16.41
C ARG A 271 34.70 -29.89 -17.78
N ASN A 272 34.18 -29.06 -18.68
CA ASN A 272 34.76 -28.92 -20.02
C ASN A 272 36.14 -28.25 -20.00
N THR A 273 36.42 -27.39 -19.02
CA THR A 273 37.73 -26.71 -18.89
C THR A 273 38.82 -27.64 -18.34
N VAL A 274 38.50 -28.55 -17.43
CA VAL A 274 39.49 -29.43 -16.77
C VAL A 274 39.92 -30.61 -17.65
N TRP A 275 39.09 -31.04 -18.61
CA TRP A 275 39.41 -32.19 -19.45
C TRP A 275 40.24 -31.86 -20.70
N ASP A 276 40.19 -30.62 -21.19
CA ASP A 276 40.90 -30.21 -22.41
C ASP A 276 42.42 -30.05 -22.20
N ASP A 277 42.87 -29.86 -20.95
CA ASP A 277 44.30 -29.68 -20.62
C ASP A 277 45.09 -31.00 -20.42
N SER A 278 44.43 -32.16 -20.56
CA SER A 278 45.05 -33.47 -20.27
C SER A 278 45.38 -34.35 -21.48
N VAL A 279 45.13 -33.88 -22.72
CA VAL A 279 45.46 -34.62 -23.95
C VAL A 279 46.15 -33.71 -24.97
N SER A 280 47.37 -33.27 -24.66
CA SER A 280 48.33 -32.86 -25.69
C SER A 280 49.76 -33.27 -25.32
N GLY A 281 49.92 -34.55 -24.97
CA GLY A 281 51.18 -35.24 -25.16
C GLY A 281 51.12 -36.04 -26.47
N ASP A 282 51.43 -35.41 -27.61
CA ASP A 282 52.54 -35.87 -28.45
C ASP A 282 52.77 -35.00 -29.70
N SER A 283 54.05 -34.90 -30.04
CA SER A 283 54.66 -34.26 -31.20
C SER A 283 54.23 -34.83 -32.57
N VAL A 284 54.35 -34.02 -33.64
CA VAL A 284 55.10 -34.29 -34.90
C VAL A 284 54.48 -33.56 -36.12
N PHE A 285 55.36 -32.87 -36.85
CA PHE A 285 55.36 -32.41 -38.25
C PHE A 285 54.24 -32.85 -39.21
N GLY A 286 53.84 -31.93 -40.10
CA GLY A 286 53.59 -32.27 -41.50
C GLY A 286 52.44 -31.55 -42.21
N ASP A 287 52.80 -30.64 -43.11
CA ASP A 287 52.20 -30.37 -44.43
C ASP A 287 50.71 -30.02 -44.62
N SER A 288 50.54 -28.78 -45.10
CA SER A 288 49.84 -28.38 -46.32
C SER A 288 48.39 -28.82 -46.60
N ALA A 289 47.55 -27.79 -46.77
CA ALA A 289 46.75 -27.50 -47.96
C ALA A 289 45.21 -27.60 -47.88
N PHE A 290 44.60 -26.59 -48.52
CA PHE A 290 43.27 -26.49 -49.12
C PHE A 290 42.00 -26.60 -48.25
N GLY A 291 41.37 -25.42 -48.07
CA GLY A 291 39.99 -25.09 -48.45
C GLY A 291 38.84 -25.99 -47.98
N ASN A 292 37.83 -25.41 -47.34
CA ASN A 292 36.56 -25.10 -48.02
C ASN A 292 35.63 -24.28 -47.11
N GLU A 293 34.78 -23.48 -47.75
CA GLU A 293 33.69 -22.72 -47.18
C GLU A 293 32.67 -23.59 -46.44
N SER A 294 32.08 -23.08 -45.35
CA SER A 294 30.62 -23.09 -45.23
C SER A 294 30.12 -21.95 -44.33
N LYS A 295 29.24 -21.14 -44.91
CA LYS A 295 28.37 -20.19 -44.21
C LYS A 295 27.27 -20.98 -43.52
N GLY A 296 27.12 -20.81 -42.21
CA GLY A 296 26.00 -21.33 -41.44
C GLY A 296 25.46 -20.24 -40.52
N THR A 297 24.50 -19.45 -41.02
CA THR A 297 23.72 -18.50 -40.23
C THR A 297 22.59 -19.26 -39.53
N ASN A 298 22.71 -19.49 -38.22
CA ASN A 298 21.58 -19.95 -37.40
C ASN A 298 20.77 -18.72 -36.96
N GLY A 299 19.75 -18.37 -37.77
CA GLY A 299 18.70 -17.45 -37.38
C GLY A 299 17.70 -18.18 -36.48
N PHE A 300 17.74 -17.91 -35.18
CA PHE A 300 16.73 -18.33 -34.22
C PHE A 300 15.57 -17.32 -34.28
N ALA A 301 14.50 -17.66 -34.98
CA ALA A 301 13.27 -16.87 -35.03
C ALA A 301 12.29 -17.40 -33.96
N ILE A 302 12.05 -16.61 -32.92
CA ILE A 302 10.95 -16.83 -31.98
C ILE A 302 9.69 -16.24 -32.64
N SER A 303 8.78 -17.12 -33.02
CA SER A 303 7.43 -16.77 -33.47
C SER A 303 6.59 -16.36 -32.25
N ALA A 304 6.30 -15.07 -32.10
CA ALA A 304 5.24 -14.60 -31.21
C ALA A 304 3.89 -14.83 -31.91
N THR A 305 3.11 -15.75 -31.38
CA THR A 305 1.67 -15.86 -31.70
C THR A 305 0.94 -14.77 -30.93
N ASP A 306 0.41 -13.79 -31.67
CA ASP A 306 -0.55 -12.81 -31.19
C ASP A 306 -1.91 -13.49 -30.97
N ASP A 307 -2.20 -13.91 -29.74
CA ASP A 307 -3.57 -14.25 -29.33
C ASP A 307 -4.33 -12.97 -28.96
N ASN A 308 -4.83 -12.30 -29.99
CA ASN A 308 -5.84 -11.25 -29.87
C ASN A 308 -7.20 -11.88 -29.53
N SER A 309 -7.39 -12.26 -28.27
CA SER A 309 -8.72 -12.55 -27.73
C SER A 309 -9.25 -11.30 -27.02
N THR A 310 -10.11 -10.56 -27.73
CA THR A 310 -10.95 -9.53 -27.15
C THR A 310 -11.94 -10.18 -26.18
N VAL A 311 -11.55 -10.25 -24.91
CA VAL A 311 -12.46 -10.56 -23.81
C VAL A 311 -13.44 -9.40 -23.70
N GLN A 312 -14.70 -9.63 -24.10
CA GLN A 312 -15.79 -8.72 -23.79
C GLN A 312 -15.97 -8.70 -22.27
N VAL A 313 -15.53 -7.60 -21.65
CA VAL A 313 -15.87 -7.27 -20.28
C VAL A 313 -17.37 -6.94 -20.25
N PRO A 314 -18.20 -7.67 -19.51
CA PRO A 314 -19.60 -7.30 -19.35
C PRO A 314 -19.68 -5.93 -18.66
N GLU A 315 -20.48 -5.04 -19.22
CA GLU A 315 -20.73 -3.73 -18.62
C GLU A 315 -21.24 -3.89 -17.18
N PRO A 316 -20.81 -3.02 -16.24
CA PRO A 316 -21.31 -3.07 -14.88
C PRO A 316 -22.81 -2.74 -14.90
N SER A 317 -23.61 -3.75 -14.59
CA SER A 317 -25.01 -3.59 -14.27
C SER A 317 -25.16 -2.53 -13.18
N VAL A 318 -26.02 -1.54 -13.45
CA VAL A 318 -26.44 -0.50 -12.52
C VAL A 318 -27.02 -1.18 -11.28
N TRP A 319 -26.18 -1.36 -10.25
CA TRP A 319 -26.60 -1.82 -8.94
C TRP A 319 -27.34 -0.68 -8.25
N VAL A 320 -28.67 -0.71 -8.35
CA VAL A 320 -29.56 -0.04 -7.40
C VAL A 320 -29.44 -0.80 -6.08
N GLY A 321 -28.34 -0.57 -5.36
CA GLY A 321 -28.06 -1.17 -4.05
C GLY A 321 -28.67 -0.33 -2.95
N LEU A 322 -29.50 -0.96 -2.11
CA LEU A 322 -29.98 -0.41 -0.84
C LEU A 322 -28.82 0.20 -0.04
N PHE A 323 -28.82 1.52 0.10
CA PHE A 323 -28.02 2.24 1.09
C PHE A 323 -28.80 2.23 2.41
N PHE A 324 -28.33 1.49 3.43
CA PHE A 324 -28.87 1.65 4.79
C PHE A 324 -27.78 1.55 5.87
N LEU A 325 -27.94 2.47 6.82
CA LEU A 325 -27.39 2.58 8.19
C LEU A 325 -25.88 2.80 8.35
N GLY A 326 -25.47 4.06 8.15
CA GLY A 326 -24.42 4.63 9.02
C GLY A 326 -25.02 4.82 10.42
N LEU A 327 -24.83 3.84 11.29
CA LEU A 327 -25.24 3.91 12.69
C LEU A 327 -24.30 4.84 13.45
N SER A 328 -24.57 6.14 13.37
CA SER A 328 -23.93 7.16 14.20
C SER A 328 -24.64 7.18 15.54
N MET A 329 -24.06 6.74 16.68
CA MET A 329 -24.39 7.02 18.11
C MET A 329 -23.30 6.37 19.02
N LEU A 330 -22.98 6.69 20.29
CA LEU A 330 -23.64 7.47 21.33
C LEU A 330 -22.60 7.95 22.38
N LYS A 331 -22.41 9.26 22.56
CA LYS A 331 -21.87 9.81 23.83
C LYS A 331 -22.59 11.12 24.13
N ALA A 332 -23.45 11.09 25.14
CA ALA A 332 -24.19 12.27 25.57
C ALA A 332 -23.19 13.33 26.06
N LYS A 333 -23.19 14.50 25.43
CA LYS A 333 -22.53 15.68 25.97
C LYS A 333 -23.30 16.06 27.24
N ALA A 334 -22.64 16.00 28.39
CA ALA A 334 -23.21 16.55 29.61
C ALA A 334 -23.45 18.04 29.37
N LEU A 335 -24.70 18.47 29.47
CA LEU A 335 -25.05 19.87 29.61
C LEU A 335 -24.44 20.33 30.94
N ASP A 336 -23.31 21.03 30.85
CA ASP A 336 -22.79 21.80 31.96
C ASP A 336 -23.71 23.02 32.11
N ASP A 337 -24.64 22.92 33.06
CA ASP A 337 -25.34 24.08 33.59
C ASP A 337 -24.29 25.02 34.20
N GLN A 338 -24.20 26.22 33.65
CA GLN A 338 -23.58 27.37 34.30
C GLN A 338 -24.68 28.41 34.60
N PRO A 339 -24.56 29.12 35.72
CA PRO A 339 -25.67 29.79 36.42
C PRO A 339 -26.31 30.98 35.70
#